data_AF-Q47NM3-F1
#
_entry.id   AF-Q47NM3-F1
#
_cell.length_a   1.000
_cell.length_b   1.000
_cell.length_c   1.000
_cell.angle_alpha   90.00
_cell.angle_beta   90.00
_cell.angle_gamma   90.00
#
_symmetry.space_group_name_H-M   'P 1'
#
loop_
_entity.id
_entity.type
_entity.pdbx_description
1 polymer ?
#
loop_
_entity_poly.entity_id
_entity_poly.type
_entity_poly.pdbx_seq_one_letter_code
_entity_poly.pdbx_strand_id
1 'polypeptide(L)'
;MPKDTTFPARCETGAASVPMSRRMRIRAATLAEIKTIARNLLSAHGPGGVSLRAIAREMGMTAPALYRYFSSLDDLLLALRAEFFAELSAQITDASGRLPADDVDGRLLAALRAFRSWALANRAEFILLFGPRDEPFTTTEPHCAALQHEKQRFAAIFLSLFNRLLEEGRVPLPDTASFSPELRAQLHLFARDAGFAGANATEGALRVLTACWVRLYGLVCMEVFRSMPFTVGDLEPLFEAELCDVLTSIGVRYRAPHS
;
A
#
# COMPACT_ATOMS: atom_id res chain seq x y z
N MET A 1 46.22 -49.44 4.47
CA MET A 1 45.18 -50.43 4.82
C MET A 1 44.68 -50.11 6.22
N PRO A 2 43.35 -50.09 6.43
CA PRO A 2 42.56 -48.87 6.29
C PRO A 2 41.63 -48.65 7.51
N LYS A 3 40.85 -47.56 7.57
CA LYS A 3 39.43 -47.61 7.15
C LYS A 3 38.93 -46.23 6.72
N ASP A 4 38.45 -46.21 5.48
CA ASP A 4 37.42 -45.32 4.97
C ASP A 4 36.24 -45.21 5.93
N THR A 5 35.64 -44.02 6.02
CA THR A 5 34.17 -43.92 6.08
C THR A 5 33.72 -42.54 5.60
N THR A 6 33.56 -42.45 4.28
CA THR A 6 32.32 -42.03 3.60
C THR A 6 31.37 -41.11 4.37
N PHE A 7 31.25 -39.87 3.88
CA PHE A 7 30.08 -39.00 4.06
C PHE A 7 28.79 -39.70 3.62
N PRO A 8 27.65 -39.32 4.19
CA PRO A 8 26.56 -38.94 3.30
C PRO A 8 26.07 -37.52 3.59
N ALA A 9 25.93 -36.78 2.50
CA ALA A 9 25.16 -35.57 2.37
C ALA A 9 23.76 -35.74 3.00
N ARG A 10 23.32 -34.77 3.80
CA ARG A 10 21.91 -34.66 4.17
C ARG A 10 21.20 -33.72 3.22
N CYS A 11 20.18 -34.30 2.61
CA CYS A 11 19.12 -33.73 1.79
C CYS A 11 18.93 -32.22 1.96
N GLU A 12 19.21 -31.51 0.87
CA GLU A 12 18.41 -30.35 0.50
C GLU A 12 16.97 -30.82 0.34
N THR A 13 16.11 -30.51 1.30
CA THR A 13 14.67 -30.66 1.16
C THR A 13 14.20 -29.55 0.22
N GLY A 14 14.34 -29.79 -1.08
CA GLY A 14 13.64 -29.03 -2.11
C GLY A 14 12.15 -29.13 -1.84
N ALA A 15 11.53 -28.03 -1.43
CA ALA A 15 10.09 -27.92 -1.35
C ALA A 15 9.52 -28.00 -2.78
N ALA A 16 9.23 -29.23 -3.23
CA ALA A 16 8.58 -29.47 -4.51
C ALA A 16 7.18 -28.85 -4.48
N SER A 17 6.97 -27.82 -5.30
CA SER A 17 5.66 -27.20 -5.51
C SER A 17 4.68 -28.24 -6.08
N VAL A 18 3.66 -28.63 -5.32
CA VAL A 18 2.64 -29.56 -5.77
C VAL A 18 1.92 -28.99 -7.01
N PRO A 19 1.85 -29.72 -8.14
CA PRO A 19 1.19 -29.24 -9.35
C PRO A 19 -0.30 -28.92 -9.08
N MET A 20 -0.72 -27.67 -9.38
CA MET A 20 -2.11 -27.27 -9.18
C MET A 20 -3.07 -28.15 -10.00
N SER A 21 -4.05 -28.75 -9.33
CA SER A 21 -5.08 -29.55 -9.99
C SER A 21 -5.84 -28.72 -11.04
N ARG A 22 -6.32 -29.37 -12.11
CA ARG A 22 -7.10 -28.73 -13.18
C ARG A 22 -8.29 -27.91 -12.62
N ARG A 23 -8.95 -28.41 -11.57
CA ARG A 23 -10.06 -27.73 -10.89
C ARG A 23 -9.62 -26.44 -10.21
N MET A 24 -8.46 -26.43 -9.55
CA MET A 24 -7.90 -25.24 -8.92
C MET A 24 -7.54 -24.18 -9.96
N ARG A 25 -6.94 -24.59 -11.09
CA ARG A 25 -6.63 -23.66 -12.19
C ARG A 25 -7.87 -22.99 -12.78
N ILE A 26 -8.93 -23.75 -13.03
CA ILE A 26 -10.21 -23.20 -13.52
C ILE A 26 -10.78 -22.22 -12.49
N ARG A 27 -10.80 -22.59 -11.21
CA ARG A 27 -11.31 -21.69 -10.15
C ARG A 27 -10.49 -20.40 -10.06
N ALA A 28 -9.16 -20.48 -10.13
CA ALA A 28 -8.28 -19.31 -10.11
C ALA A 28 -8.50 -18.40 -11.32
N ALA A 29 -8.68 -18.98 -12.51
CA ALA A 29 -8.99 -18.23 -13.73
C ALA A 29 -10.32 -17.48 -13.60
N THR A 30 -11.37 -18.14 -13.11
CA THR A 30 -12.68 -17.48 -12.89
C THR A 30 -12.58 -16.38 -11.83
N LEU A 31 -11.82 -16.57 -10.75
CA LEU A 31 -11.58 -15.51 -9.76
C LEU A 31 -10.87 -14.30 -10.37
N ALA A 32 -9.87 -14.53 -11.22
CA ALA A 32 -9.16 -13.46 -11.91
C ALA A 32 -10.07 -12.71 -12.89
N GLU A 33 -10.93 -13.43 -13.62
CA GLU A 33 -11.90 -12.84 -14.54
C GLU A 33 -12.93 -11.96 -13.82
N ILE A 34 -13.49 -12.44 -12.69
CA ILE A 34 -14.40 -11.67 -11.83
C ILE A 34 -13.74 -10.35 -11.39
N LYS A 35 -12.49 -10.41 -10.91
CA LYS A 35 -11.75 -9.22 -10.45
C LYS A 35 -11.43 -8.27 -11.60
N THR A 36 -11.10 -8.80 -12.78
CA THR A 36 -10.85 -8.01 -13.99
C THR A 36 -12.08 -7.22 -14.40
N ILE A 37 -13.25 -7.88 -14.46
CA ILE A 37 -14.52 -7.21 -14.78
C ILE A 37 -14.87 -6.18 -13.71
N ALA A 38 -14.69 -6.51 -12.43
CA ALA A 38 -14.94 -5.57 -11.34
C ALA A 38 -14.05 -4.33 -11.42
N ARG A 39 -12.76 -4.48 -11.77
CA ARG A 39 -11.84 -3.35 -12.02
C ARG A 39 -12.30 -2.51 -13.21
N ASN A 40 -12.74 -3.14 -14.31
CA ASN A 40 -13.25 -2.42 -15.47
C ASN A 40 -14.51 -1.60 -15.14
N LEU A 41 -15.43 -2.18 -14.37
CA LEU A 41 -16.62 -1.48 -13.88
C LEU A 41 -16.24 -0.32 -12.93
N LEU A 42 -15.26 -0.54 -12.04
CA LEU A 42 -14.73 0.50 -11.15
C LEU A 42 -14.17 1.67 -11.94
N SER A 43 -13.34 1.40 -12.95
CA SER A 43 -12.75 2.42 -13.83
C SER A 43 -13.82 3.17 -14.64
N ALA A 44 -14.84 2.47 -15.15
CA ALA A 44 -15.86 3.06 -16.03
C ALA A 44 -16.96 3.83 -15.27
N HIS A 45 -17.31 3.38 -14.07
CA HIS A 45 -18.51 3.84 -13.35
C HIS A 45 -18.25 4.25 -11.90
N GLY A 46 -16.99 4.22 -11.45
CA GLY A 46 -16.61 4.47 -10.07
C GLY A 46 -17.08 3.36 -9.11
N PRO A 47 -16.82 3.53 -7.80
CA PRO A 47 -17.14 2.52 -6.79
C PRO A 47 -18.62 2.11 -6.76
N GLY A 48 -19.54 3.07 -6.95
CA GLY A 48 -20.98 2.81 -6.96
C GLY A 48 -21.48 1.99 -8.15
N GLY A 49 -20.69 1.88 -9.23
CA GLY A 49 -21.03 1.07 -10.40
C GLY A 49 -20.67 -0.42 -10.25
N VAL A 50 -19.89 -0.79 -9.23
CA VAL A 50 -19.48 -2.18 -9.02
C VAL A 50 -20.58 -2.92 -8.26
N SER A 51 -21.18 -3.92 -8.90
CA SER A 51 -22.16 -4.80 -8.25
C SER A 51 -22.03 -6.23 -8.75
N LEU A 52 -22.37 -7.20 -7.90
CA LEU A 52 -22.40 -8.61 -8.30
C LEU A 52 -23.33 -8.86 -9.49
N ARG A 53 -24.41 -8.09 -9.63
CA ARG A 53 -25.32 -8.19 -10.78
C ARG A 53 -24.67 -7.72 -12.07
N ALA A 54 -23.98 -6.58 -12.05
CA ALA A 54 -23.24 -6.07 -13.21
C ALA A 54 -22.13 -7.05 -13.63
N ILE A 55 -21.38 -7.57 -12.66
CA ILE A 55 -20.32 -8.57 -12.92
C ILE A 55 -20.92 -9.86 -13.51
N ALA A 56 -22.02 -10.37 -12.94
CA ALA A 56 -22.65 -11.60 -13.40
C ALA A 56 -23.11 -11.47 -14.86
N ARG A 57 -23.71 -10.33 -15.22
CA ARG A 57 -24.14 -10.03 -16.59
C ARG A 57 -22.95 -10.06 -17.55
N GLU A 58 -21.86 -9.38 -17.21
CA GLU A 58 -20.66 -9.34 -18.06
C GLU A 58 -19.97 -10.71 -18.19
N MET A 59 -20.01 -11.52 -17.14
CA MET A 59 -19.51 -12.91 -17.13
C MET A 59 -20.41 -13.89 -17.91
N GLY A 60 -21.65 -13.52 -18.26
CA GLY A 60 -22.65 -14.47 -18.73
C GLY A 60 -23.07 -15.49 -17.65
N MET A 61 -22.97 -15.11 -16.38
CA MET A 61 -23.30 -15.94 -15.21
C MET A 61 -24.56 -15.43 -14.51
N THR A 62 -25.12 -16.25 -13.62
CA THR A 62 -26.16 -15.80 -12.70
C THR A 62 -25.53 -15.19 -11.43
N ALA A 63 -26.19 -14.22 -10.80
CA ALA A 63 -25.70 -13.63 -9.55
C ALA A 63 -25.50 -14.69 -8.42
N PRO A 64 -26.39 -15.70 -8.24
CA PRO A 64 -26.15 -16.82 -7.33
C PRO A 64 -24.85 -17.59 -7.59
N ALA A 65 -24.41 -17.70 -8.85
CA ALA A 65 -23.18 -18.41 -9.19
C ALA A 65 -21.92 -17.67 -8.71
N LEU A 66 -21.96 -16.33 -8.62
CA LEU A 66 -20.85 -15.53 -8.09
C LEU A 66 -20.65 -15.71 -6.58
N TYR A 67 -21.71 -15.99 -5.82
CA TYR A 67 -21.61 -16.25 -4.38
C TYR A 67 -20.77 -17.50 -4.03
N ARG A 68 -20.48 -18.37 -5.02
CA ARG A 68 -19.55 -19.50 -4.86
C ARG A 68 -18.07 -19.09 -4.87
N TYR A 69 -17.79 -17.84 -5.23
CA TYR A 69 -16.45 -17.27 -5.35
C TYR A 69 -16.18 -16.21 -4.29
N PHE A 70 -17.17 -15.36 -4.01
CA PHE A 70 -17.12 -14.32 -2.97
C PHE A 70 -18.38 -14.37 -2.12
N SER A 71 -18.24 -14.28 -0.79
CA SER A 71 -19.39 -14.33 0.15
C SER A 71 -20.33 -13.15 -0.01
N SER A 72 -19.80 -12.00 -0.41
CA SER A 72 -20.50 -10.74 -0.53
C SER A 72 -19.83 -9.83 -1.57
N LEU A 73 -20.45 -8.69 -1.88
CA LEU A 73 -19.77 -7.62 -2.63
C LEU A 73 -18.58 -7.08 -1.83
N ASP A 74 -18.72 -6.95 -0.52
CA ASP A 74 -17.66 -6.46 0.37
C ASP A 74 -16.43 -7.37 0.36
N ASP A 75 -16.62 -8.69 0.38
CA ASP A 75 -15.54 -9.66 0.26
C ASP A 75 -14.77 -9.50 -1.07
N LEU A 76 -15.49 -9.28 -2.18
CA LEU A 76 -14.87 -8.96 -3.47
C LEU A 76 -14.10 -7.64 -3.44
N LEU A 77 -14.67 -6.59 -2.84
CA LEU A 77 -13.99 -5.29 -2.72
C LEU A 77 -12.74 -5.37 -1.82
N LEU A 78 -12.79 -6.17 -0.75
CA LEU A 78 -11.61 -6.46 0.08
C LEU A 78 -10.51 -7.16 -0.72
N ALA A 79 -10.87 -8.14 -1.55
CA ALA A 79 -9.93 -8.83 -2.42
C ALA A 79 -9.30 -7.87 -3.45
N LEU A 80 -10.10 -7.02 -4.10
CA LEU A 80 -9.59 -6.01 -5.04
C LEU A 80 -8.65 -5.00 -4.37
N ARG A 81 -9.01 -4.53 -3.17
CA ARG A 81 -8.15 -3.61 -2.42
C ARG A 81 -6.80 -4.26 -2.08
N ALA A 82 -6.79 -5.55 -1.72
CA ALA A 82 -5.54 -6.26 -1.46
C ALA A 82 -4.66 -6.31 -2.72
N GLU A 83 -5.25 -6.58 -3.90
CA GLU A 83 -4.52 -6.54 -5.18
C GLU A 83 -3.97 -5.15 -5.50
N PHE A 84 -4.77 -4.10 -5.31
CA PHE A 84 -4.34 -2.74 -5.61
C PHE A 84 -3.22 -2.29 -4.66
N PHE A 85 -3.27 -2.66 -3.38
CA PHE A 85 -2.14 -2.43 -2.47
C PHE A 85 -0.89 -3.21 -2.90
N ALA A 86 -1.02 -4.44 -3.38
CA ALA A 86 0.11 -5.23 -3.87
C ALA A 86 0.73 -4.59 -5.12
N GLU A 87 -0.07 -4.13 -6.08
CA GLU A 87 0.38 -3.42 -7.28
C GLU A 87 1.07 -2.09 -6.96
N LEU A 88 0.45 -1.28 -6.10
CA LEU A 88 1.03 -0.02 -5.62
C LEU A 88 2.37 -0.26 -4.92
N SER A 89 2.42 -1.23 -4.01
CA SER A 89 3.63 -1.58 -3.27
C SER A 89 4.74 -2.06 -4.21
N ALA A 90 4.41 -2.83 -5.24
CA ALA A 90 5.36 -3.29 -6.24
C ALA A 90 5.95 -2.11 -7.04
N GLN A 91 5.11 -1.15 -7.48
CA GLN A 91 5.60 0.02 -8.21
C GLN A 91 6.51 0.91 -7.35
N ILE A 92 6.14 1.15 -6.09
CA ILE A 92 6.95 1.95 -5.16
C ILE A 92 8.27 1.23 -4.86
N THR A 93 8.23 -0.08 -4.62
CA THR A 93 9.41 -0.89 -4.33
C THR A 93 10.37 -0.91 -5.52
N ASP A 94 9.86 -1.06 -6.74
CA ASP A 94 10.67 -1.04 -7.96
C ASP A 94 11.32 0.35 -8.16
N ALA A 95 10.56 1.44 -8.06
CA ALA A 95 11.08 2.80 -8.18
C ALA A 95 12.18 3.09 -7.15
N SER A 96 11.96 2.70 -5.88
CA SER A 96 12.94 2.84 -4.80
C SER A 96 14.14 1.89 -4.96
N GLY A 97 13.94 0.69 -5.51
CA GLY A 97 14.97 -0.34 -5.65
C GLY A 97 15.98 -0.09 -6.77
N ARG A 98 15.69 0.83 -7.69
CA ARG A 98 16.62 1.26 -8.76
C ARG A 98 17.78 2.13 -8.25
N LEU A 99 17.69 2.63 -7.02
CA LEU A 99 18.71 3.46 -6.39
C LEU A 99 19.57 2.63 -5.44
N PRO A 100 20.83 3.04 -5.19
CA PRO A 100 21.71 2.36 -4.23
C PRO A 100 21.06 2.20 -2.85
N ALA A 101 21.30 1.06 -2.21
CA ALA A 101 20.66 0.74 -0.93
C ALA A 101 20.97 1.77 0.16
N ASP A 102 22.17 2.36 0.13
CA ASP A 102 22.66 3.41 1.03
C ASP A 102 22.07 4.80 0.75
N ASP A 103 21.47 5.03 -0.43
CA ASP A 103 20.85 6.30 -0.81
C ASP A 103 19.41 6.44 -0.26
N VAL A 104 19.26 6.51 1.07
CA VAL A 104 17.93 6.65 1.73
C VAL A 104 17.16 7.84 1.19
N ASP A 105 17.85 8.98 1.02
CA ASP A 105 17.27 10.23 0.55
C ASP A 105 16.63 10.04 -0.84
N GLY A 106 17.39 9.51 -1.80
CA GLY A 106 16.89 9.23 -3.14
C GLY A 106 15.78 8.19 -3.14
N ARG A 107 15.91 7.13 -2.34
CA ARG A 107 14.93 6.05 -2.24
C ARG A 107 13.59 6.51 -1.69
N LEU A 108 13.59 7.44 -0.74
CA LEU A 108 12.38 8.04 -0.17
C LEU A 108 11.70 8.97 -1.18
N LEU A 109 12.46 9.81 -1.87
CA LEU A 109 11.96 10.65 -2.97
C LEU A 109 11.30 9.81 -4.07
N ALA A 110 11.98 8.75 -4.53
CA ALA A 110 11.48 7.85 -5.55
C ALA A 110 10.19 7.14 -5.11
N ALA A 111 10.12 6.69 -3.86
CA ALA A 111 8.94 6.03 -3.30
C ALA A 111 7.72 6.97 -3.26
N LEU A 112 7.89 8.22 -2.81
CA LEU A 112 6.81 9.20 -2.71
C LEU A 112 6.32 9.67 -4.09
N ARG A 113 7.24 9.87 -5.04
CA ARG A 113 6.89 10.17 -6.44
C ARG A 113 6.15 9.02 -7.11
N ALA A 114 6.59 7.78 -6.89
CA ALA A 114 5.92 6.60 -7.41
C ALA A 114 4.50 6.45 -6.83
N PHE A 115 4.31 6.74 -5.53
CA PHE A 115 2.99 6.77 -4.91
C PHE A 115 2.06 7.79 -5.59
N ARG A 116 2.51 9.04 -5.80
CA ARG A 116 1.72 10.04 -6.55
C ARG A 116 1.42 9.56 -7.97
N SER A 117 2.43 9.10 -8.71
CA SER A 117 2.28 8.64 -10.08
C SER A 117 1.23 7.54 -10.21
N TRP A 118 1.27 6.53 -9.34
CA TRP A 118 0.27 5.47 -9.30
C TRP A 118 -1.12 6.02 -9.01
N ALA A 119 -1.25 6.90 -8.01
CA ALA A 119 -2.53 7.48 -7.61
C ALA A 119 -3.23 8.24 -8.75
N LEU A 120 -2.46 8.98 -9.55
CA LEU A 120 -2.99 9.74 -10.69
C LEU A 120 -3.31 8.87 -11.90
N ALA A 121 -2.54 7.82 -12.13
CA ALA A 121 -2.79 6.84 -13.19
C ALA A 121 -4.00 5.94 -12.88
N ASN A 122 -4.25 5.65 -11.60
CA ASN A 122 -5.26 4.68 -11.14
C ASN A 122 -6.27 5.35 -10.21
N ARG A 123 -6.93 6.43 -10.67
CA ARG A 123 -7.79 7.25 -9.81
C ARG A 123 -8.95 6.47 -9.18
N ALA A 124 -9.60 5.59 -9.94
CA ALA A 124 -10.76 4.85 -9.45
C ALA A 124 -10.36 3.83 -8.38
N GLU A 125 -9.20 3.18 -8.58
CA GLU A 125 -8.55 2.29 -7.63
C GLU A 125 -8.09 3.04 -6.38
N PHE A 126 -7.53 4.24 -6.54
CA PHE A 126 -7.15 5.10 -5.43
C PHE A 126 -8.37 5.49 -4.59
N ILE A 127 -9.48 5.91 -5.22
CA ILE A 127 -10.74 6.18 -4.53
C ILE A 127 -11.21 4.92 -3.79
N LEU A 128 -11.12 3.73 -4.40
CA LEU A 128 -11.50 2.50 -3.71
C LEU A 128 -10.59 2.22 -2.50
N LEU A 129 -9.29 2.49 -2.58
CA LEU A 129 -8.32 2.23 -1.50
C LEU A 129 -8.43 3.23 -0.34
N PHE A 130 -8.48 4.52 -0.67
CA PHE A 130 -8.20 5.65 0.19
C PHE A 130 -9.37 6.64 0.34
N GLY A 131 -10.42 6.48 -0.48
CA GLY A 131 -11.61 7.31 -0.41
C GLY A 131 -12.43 7.11 0.87
N PRO A 132 -13.30 8.08 1.20
CA PRO A 132 -14.22 7.96 2.31
C PRO A 132 -15.16 6.77 2.10
N ARG A 133 -15.54 6.13 3.21
CA ARG A 133 -16.57 5.09 3.24
C ARG A 133 -17.59 5.39 4.31
N ASP A 134 -18.85 5.15 3.96
CA ASP A 134 -19.98 5.32 4.87
C ASP A 134 -20.00 4.21 5.94
N GLU A 135 -19.56 3.00 5.60
CA GLU A 135 -19.51 1.85 6.51
C GLU A 135 -18.14 1.14 6.50
N PRO A 136 -17.61 0.76 7.68
CA PRO A 136 -16.44 -0.11 7.77
C PRO A 136 -16.80 -1.54 7.35
N PHE A 137 -15.89 -2.23 6.67
CA PHE A 137 -16.07 -3.65 6.37
C PHE A 137 -16.15 -4.47 7.65
N THR A 138 -16.94 -5.55 7.63
CA THR A 138 -16.93 -6.51 8.72
C THR A 138 -15.57 -7.20 8.78
N THR A 139 -14.98 -7.30 9.97
CA THR A 139 -13.67 -7.94 10.16
C THR A 139 -13.69 -9.44 9.95
N THR A 140 -14.88 -10.01 9.72
CA THR A 140 -15.14 -11.45 9.54
C THR A 140 -15.08 -11.91 8.08
N GLU A 141 -15.00 -10.99 7.11
CA GLU A 141 -14.93 -11.39 5.70
C GLU A 141 -13.61 -12.13 5.38
N PRO A 142 -13.64 -13.15 4.49
CA PRO A 142 -12.48 -13.97 4.15
C PRO A 142 -11.23 -13.18 3.76
N HIS A 143 -11.38 -12.10 2.98
CA HIS A 143 -10.25 -11.32 2.47
C HIS A 143 -9.79 -10.18 3.40
N CYS A 144 -10.37 -10.02 4.60
CA CYS A 144 -9.98 -8.98 5.55
C CYS A 144 -8.50 -9.11 5.95
N ALA A 145 -8.05 -10.32 6.30
CA ALA A 145 -6.65 -10.56 6.70
C ALA A 145 -5.66 -10.30 5.56
N ALA A 146 -5.99 -10.72 4.34
CA ALA A 146 -5.17 -10.48 3.16
C ALA A 146 -5.01 -8.97 2.88
N LEU A 147 -6.09 -8.20 2.99
CA LEU A 147 -6.02 -6.74 2.87
C LEU A 147 -5.13 -6.11 3.95
N GLN A 148 -5.25 -6.53 5.22
CA GLN A 148 -4.41 -5.97 6.28
C GLN A 148 -2.92 -6.27 6.05
N HIS A 149 -2.59 -7.48 5.59
CA HIS A 149 -1.23 -7.84 5.22
C HIS A 149 -0.67 -6.92 4.11
N GLU A 150 -1.42 -6.69 3.03
CA GLU A 150 -0.96 -5.82 1.95
C GLU A 150 -0.89 -4.34 2.36
N LYS A 151 -1.76 -3.88 3.25
CA LYS A 151 -1.63 -2.54 3.87
C LYS A 151 -0.35 -2.39 4.68
N GLN A 152 0.00 -3.40 5.47
CA GLN A 152 1.25 -3.41 6.26
C GLN A 152 2.48 -3.45 5.36
N ARG A 153 2.45 -4.22 4.27
CA ARG A 153 3.54 -4.22 3.27
C ARG A 153 3.72 -2.86 2.62
N PHE A 154 2.63 -2.20 2.24
CA PHE A 154 2.64 -0.83 1.72
C PHE A 154 3.28 0.14 2.73
N ALA A 155 2.83 0.12 3.99
CA ALA A 155 3.38 0.96 5.03
C ALA A 155 4.87 0.68 5.30
N ALA A 156 5.26 -0.60 5.33
CA ALA A 156 6.63 -1.03 5.61
C ALA A 156 7.67 -0.43 4.66
N ILE A 157 7.31 -0.13 3.41
CA ILE A 157 8.22 0.53 2.46
C ILE A 157 8.67 1.88 3.01
N PHE A 158 7.73 2.74 3.40
CA PHE A 158 8.04 4.06 3.95
C PHE A 158 8.61 3.99 5.37
N LEU A 159 8.06 3.10 6.21
CA LEU A 159 8.52 2.94 7.59
C LEU A 159 9.97 2.45 7.66
N SER A 160 10.40 1.57 6.76
CA SER A 160 11.79 1.10 6.73
C SER A 160 12.77 2.22 6.37
N LEU A 161 12.41 3.08 5.42
CA LEU A 161 13.22 4.26 5.02
C LEU A 161 13.24 5.31 6.13
N PHE A 162 12.10 5.58 6.76
CA PHE A 162 12.02 6.49 7.90
C PHE A 162 12.81 5.99 9.11
N ASN A 163 12.75 4.68 9.40
CA ASN A 163 13.53 4.07 10.47
C ASN A 163 15.04 4.26 10.26
N ARG A 164 15.50 4.14 9.01
CA ARG A 164 16.89 4.45 8.67
C ARG A 164 17.28 5.91 8.92
N LEU A 165 16.41 6.86 8.61
CA LEU A 165 16.66 8.28 8.91
C LEU A 165 16.77 8.54 10.42
N LEU A 166 15.98 7.82 11.23
CA LEU A 166 16.06 7.87 12.69
C LEU A 166 17.38 7.29 13.20
N GLU A 167 17.81 6.14 12.65
CA GLU A 167 19.10 5.52 12.98
C GLU A 167 20.30 6.41 12.62
N GLU A 168 20.20 7.17 11.53
CA GLU A 168 21.19 8.19 11.13
C GLU A 168 21.17 9.45 12.02
N GLY A 169 20.18 9.59 12.92
CA GLY A 169 20.07 10.73 13.84
C GLY A 169 19.75 12.07 13.16
N ARG A 170 19.23 12.04 11.93
CA ARG A 170 19.00 13.24 11.10
C ARG A 170 17.62 13.88 11.32
N VAL A 171 16.68 13.14 11.90
CA VAL A 171 15.29 13.59 12.08
C VAL A 171 15.18 14.40 13.36
N PRO A 172 14.88 15.72 13.30
CA PRO A 172 14.60 16.50 14.49
C PRO A 172 13.27 16.04 15.11
N LEU A 173 13.31 15.60 16.37
CA LEU A 173 12.14 15.14 17.10
C LEU A 173 11.59 16.26 17.99
N PRO A 174 10.26 16.50 18.00
CA PRO A 174 9.66 17.49 18.89
C PRO A 174 9.72 17.05 20.36
N ASP A 175 9.67 18.03 21.26
CA ASP A 175 9.46 17.76 22.68
C ASP A 175 8.05 17.18 22.93
N THR A 176 8.02 15.99 23.52
CA THR A 176 6.79 15.23 23.76
C THR A 176 6.14 15.58 25.09
N ALA A 177 6.79 16.37 25.95
CA ALA A 177 6.22 16.79 27.24
C ALA A 177 4.90 17.54 27.09
N SER A 178 4.75 18.27 25.97
CA SER A 178 3.54 19.03 25.63
C SER A 178 2.39 18.20 25.04
N PHE A 179 2.61 16.90 24.75
CA PHE A 179 1.61 16.09 24.07
C PHE A 179 0.47 15.71 25.02
N SER A 180 -0.76 16.01 24.62
CA SER A 180 -1.95 15.61 25.36
C SER A 180 -2.12 14.06 25.37
N PRO A 181 -2.80 13.50 26.37
CA PRO A 181 -3.10 12.06 26.43
C PRO A 181 -3.82 11.55 25.18
N GLU A 182 -4.72 12.37 24.60
CA GLU A 182 -5.49 12.02 23.40
C GLU A 182 -4.58 11.91 22.18
N LEU A 183 -3.65 12.86 22.01
CA LEU A 183 -2.68 12.81 20.92
C LEU A 183 -1.80 11.57 21.03
N ARG A 184 -1.31 11.24 22.25
CA ARG A 184 -0.51 10.04 22.47
C ARG A 184 -1.28 8.77 22.09
N ALA A 185 -2.54 8.66 22.51
CA ALA A 185 -3.41 7.55 22.15
C ALA A 185 -3.57 7.42 20.63
N GLN A 186 -3.80 8.53 19.92
CA GLN A 186 -3.90 8.55 18.45
C GLN A 186 -2.60 8.11 17.76
N LEU A 187 -1.44 8.58 18.23
CA LEU A 187 -0.13 8.19 17.70
C LEU A 187 0.12 6.68 17.87
N HIS A 188 -0.24 6.12 19.03
CA HIS A 188 -0.09 4.68 19.27
C HIS A 188 -1.08 3.83 18.46
N LEU A 189 -2.31 4.32 18.23
CA LEU A 189 -3.26 3.67 17.33
C LEU A 189 -2.71 3.65 15.90
N PHE A 190 -2.20 4.77 15.40
CA PHE A 190 -1.55 4.86 14.11
C PHE A 190 -0.36 3.89 14.00
N ALA A 191 0.51 3.87 15.01
CA ALA A 191 1.67 2.97 15.05
C ALA A 191 1.27 1.50 14.92
N ARG A 192 0.27 1.08 15.71
CA ARG A 192 -0.25 -0.30 15.69
C ARG A 192 -0.83 -0.67 14.33
N ASP A 193 -1.65 0.21 13.77
CA ASP A 193 -2.35 -0.06 12.51
C ASP A 193 -1.39 -0.03 11.30
N ALA A 194 -0.36 0.82 11.34
CA ALA A 194 0.71 0.86 10.34
C ALA A 194 1.75 -0.25 10.51
N GLY A 195 1.75 -0.96 11.65
CA GLY A 195 2.78 -1.96 11.99
C GLY A 195 4.13 -1.34 12.36
N PHE A 196 4.18 -0.08 12.76
CA PHE A 196 5.40 0.58 13.20
C PHE A 196 5.65 0.29 14.69
N ALA A 197 6.68 -0.48 14.98
CA ALA A 197 7.02 -0.92 16.32
C ALA A 197 8.54 -0.95 16.53
N GLY A 198 8.98 -1.08 17.79
CA GLY A 198 10.39 -1.16 18.17
C GLY A 198 10.91 0.10 18.86
N ALA A 199 12.21 0.15 19.12
CA ALA A 199 12.85 1.21 19.90
C ALA A 199 12.70 2.61 19.27
N ASN A 200 12.62 2.68 17.94
CA ASN A 200 12.50 3.93 17.20
C ASN A 200 11.05 4.45 17.09
N ALA A 201 10.04 3.67 17.53
CA ALA A 201 8.64 4.06 17.54
C ALA A 201 8.29 4.98 18.74
N THR A 202 9.09 6.02 18.94
CA THR A 202 8.87 7.03 19.99
C THR A 202 7.73 7.98 19.60
N GLU A 203 7.08 8.61 20.59
CA GLU A 203 6.01 9.58 20.34
C GLU A 203 6.47 10.73 19.42
N GLY A 204 7.70 11.20 19.59
CA GLY A 204 8.29 12.23 18.72
C GLY A 204 8.41 11.76 17.27
N ALA A 205 8.93 10.54 17.05
CA ALA A 205 9.04 9.95 15.72
C ALA A 205 7.67 9.72 15.08
N LEU A 206 6.70 9.21 15.85
CA LEU A 206 5.32 9.03 15.40
C LEU A 206 4.67 10.37 15.01
N ARG A 207 4.93 11.43 15.77
CA ARG A 207 4.41 12.77 15.48
C ARG A 207 4.98 13.35 14.19
N VAL A 208 6.28 13.14 13.93
CA VAL A 208 6.93 13.57 12.68
C VAL A 208 6.41 12.76 11.49
N LEU A 209 6.38 11.43 11.61
CA LEU A 209 5.90 10.52 10.59
C LEU A 209 4.44 10.84 10.20
N THR A 210 3.56 11.01 11.19
CA THR A 210 2.15 11.35 10.96
C THR A 210 2.01 12.70 10.27
N ALA A 211 2.83 13.70 10.63
CA ALA A 211 2.81 15.01 9.98
C ALA A 211 3.23 14.95 8.51
N CYS A 212 4.33 14.23 8.22
CA CYS A 212 4.80 14.03 6.86
C CYS A 212 3.74 13.32 6.01
N TRP A 213 3.16 12.25 6.56
CA TRP A 213 2.09 11.50 5.90
C TRP A 213 0.89 12.40 5.61
N VAL A 214 0.32 13.10 6.61
CA VAL A 214 -0.88 13.93 6.42
C VAL A 214 -0.67 15.02 5.38
N ARG A 215 0.49 15.69 5.36
CA ARG A 215 0.79 16.74 4.37
C ARG A 215 0.86 16.20 2.94
N LEU A 216 1.64 15.16 2.72
CA LEU A 216 1.87 14.60 1.38
C LEU A 216 0.66 13.81 0.87
N TYR A 217 0.08 12.96 1.71
CA TYR A 217 -1.14 12.21 1.40
C TYR A 217 -2.32 13.15 1.13
N GLY A 218 -2.46 14.20 1.94
CA GLY A 218 -3.50 15.21 1.77
C GLY A 218 -3.44 15.86 0.39
N LEU A 219 -2.23 16.24 -0.06
CA LEU A 219 -2.03 16.83 -1.37
C LEU A 219 -2.38 15.86 -2.52
N VAL A 220 -1.95 14.59 -2.43
CA VAL A 220 -2.31 13.56 -3.42
C VAL A 220 -3.83 13.34 -3.45
N CYS A 221 -4.50 13.32 -2.29
CA CYS A 221 -5.95 13.21 -2.22
C CYS A 221 -6.66 14.37 -2.91
N MET A 222 -6.22 15.61 -2.65
CA MET A 222 -6.81 16.79 -3.29
C MET A 222 -6.66 16.75 -4.82
N GLU A 223 -5.52 16.28 -5.31
CA GLU A 223 -5.25 16.12 -6.73
C GLU A 223 -6.12 15.01 -7.37
N VAL A 224 -6.22 13.84 -6.72
CA VAL A 224 -7.01 12.71 -7.22
C VAL A 224 -8.51 13.03 -7.21
N PHE A 225 -9.02 13.59 -6.12
CA PHE A 225 -10.45 13.92 -5.97
C PHE A 225 -10.87 15.18 -6.72
N ARG A 226 -9.93 15.90 -7.36
CA ARG A 226 -10.17 17.18 -8.03
C ARG A 226 -10.88 18.20 -7.13
N SER A 227 -10.57 18.19 -5.84
CA SER A 227 -11.21 19.05 -4.84
C SER A 227 -10.75 20.51 -4.93
N MET A 228 -9.80 20.82 -5.81
CA MET A 228 -9.41 22.18 -6.18
C MET A 228 -9.75 22.49 -7.65
N PRO A 229 -11.02 22.74 -8.00
CA PRO A 229 -11.43 23.02 -9.37
C PRO A 229 -10.96 24.40 -9.89
N PHE A 230 -10.40 25.26 -9.03
CA PHE A 230 -9.96 26.63 -9.37
C PHE A 230 -8.44 26.81 -9.43
N THR A 231 -7.63 25.80 -9.04
CA THR A 231 -6.19 25.80 -9.30
C THR A 231 -5.88 25.03 -10.57
N VAL A 232 -5.01 25.63 -11.38
CA VAL A 232 -4.86 25.39 -12.81
C VAL A 232 -3.78 24.33 -13.07
N GLY A 233 -4.06 23.32 -13.90
CA GLY A 233 -3.02 22.45 -14.50
C GLY A 233 -2.49 21.31 -13.61
N ASP A 234 -1.31 20.81 -13.98
CA ASP A 234 -0.58 19.76 -13.27
C ASP A 234 -0.12 20.26 -11.88
N LEU A 235 -0.49 19.55 -10.80
CA LEU A 235 -0.09 19.91 -9.43
C LEU A 235 1.32 19.43 -9.08
N GLU A 236 2.06 18.87 -10.04
CA GLU A 236 3.44 18.43 -9.84
C GLU A 236 4.35 19.50 -9.24
N PRO A 237 4.33 20.79 -9.67
CA PRO A 237 5.19 21.80 -9.06
C PRO A 237 4.88 22.04 -7.58
N LEU A 238 3.60 22.01 -7.20
CA LEU A 238 3.18 22.17 -5.81
C LEU A 238 3.55 20.93 -4.98
N PHE A 239 3.36 19.74 -5.55
CA PHE A 239 3.77 18.49 -4.92
C PHE A 239 5.27 18.44 -4.69
N GLU A 240 6.08 18.83 -5.66
CA GLU A 240 7.54 18.85 -5.53
C GLU A 240 8.02 19.91 -4.52
N ALA A 241 7.36 21.07 -4.44
CA ALA A 241 7.64 22.08 -3.41
C ALA A 241 7.33 21.55 -2.00
N GLU A 242 6.14 20.98 -1.78
CA GLU A 242 5.77 20.38 -0.49
C GLU A 242 6.65 19.18 -0.14
N LEU A 243 7.01 18.35 -1.13
CA LEU A 243 7.93 17.24 -0.96
C LEU A 243 9.31 17.73 -0.52
N CYS A 244 9.83 18.80 -1.13
CA CYS A 244 11.08 19.44 -0.73
C CYS A 244 11.00 19.94 0.72
N ASP A 245 9.96 20.68 1.07
CA ASP A 245 9.80 21.27 2.40
C ASP A 245 9.65 20.20 3.50
N VAL A 246 8.79 19.20 3.29
CA VAL A 246 8.58 18.09 4.23
C VAL A 246 9.87 17.30 4.42
N LEU A 247 10.53 16.89 3.34
CA LEU A 247 11.69 16.03 3.43
C LEU A 247 12.91 16.75 3.99
N THR A 248 13.13 18.02 3.61
CA THR A 248 14.22 18.82 4.17
C THR A 248 14.02 19.02 5.68
N SER A 249 12.78 19.15 6.16
CA SER A 249 12.48 19.26 7.59
C SER A 249 12.84 18.02 8.42
N ILE A 250 12.96 16.85 7.78
CA ILE A 250 13.40 15.60 8.40
C ILE A 250 14.84 15.21 8.03
N GLY A 251 15.60 16.19 7.54
CA GLY A 251 17.03 16.05 7.27
C GLY A 251 17.37 15.38 5.95
N VAL A 252 16.40 15.10 5.06
CA VAL A 252 16.63 14.47 3.75
C VAL A 252 17.14 15.50 2.73
N ARG A 253 18.15 15.12 1.92
CA ARG A 253 18.62 15.97 0.82
C ARG A 253 17.70 15.84 -0.39
N TYR A 254 16.95 16.90 -0.67
CA TYR A 254 16.05 16.94 -1.82
C TYR A 254 16.83 16.91 -3.15
N ARG A 255 16.27 16.21 -4.15
CA ARG A 255 16.76 16.16 -5.54
C ARG A 255 15.58 16.29 -6.48
N ALA A 256 15.61 17.27 -7.38
CA ALA A 256 14.58 17.47 -8.39
C ALA A 256 14.42 16.22 -9.30
N PRO A 257 13.22 15.96 -9.84
CA PRO A 257 13.03 14.90 -10.82
C PRO A 257 13.93 15.13 -12.04
N HIS A 258 14.45 14.05 -12.62
CA HIS A 258 15.20 14.14 -13.87
C HIS A 258 14.21 14.41 -15.00
N SER A 259 14.35 15.55 -15.68
CA SER A 259 13.54 15.93 -16.85
C SER A 259 13.77 15.00 -18.04
#